data_AF-A0A2D4JRC9-F1
#
_entry.id   AF-A0A2D4JRC9-F1
#
_cell.length_a   1.000
_cell.length_b   1.000
_cell.length_c   1.000
_cell.angle_alpha   90.00
_cell.angle_beta   90.00
_cell.angle_gamma   90.00
#
_symmetry.space_group_name_H-M   'P 1'
#
loop_
_entity.id
_entity.type
_entity.pdbx_description
1 polymer ?
#
loop_
_entity_poly.entity_id
_entity_poly.type
_entity_poly.pdbx_seq_one_letter_code
_entity_poly.pdbx_strand_id
1 'polypeptide(L)'
;ACIPCTFCCIMRMDQEHHGDKDSRKKLFPPPEMMQKLNEERSNPVLLECRFPRMTDDMARSALLSFVNSKCCYGNRAAGELLIQKLKPQTFYRYRLKTFNETRVCEWTFEPYTNASVDGPQNGISPQPWDIKVQVPQMFQEDTKKFRVPHSSLLKECHKCHGRGRYKCSGCHGGGR
;
A
#
# COMPACT_ATOMS: atom_id res chain seq x y z
N ALA A 1 -22.54 -4.82 -39.55
CA ALA A 1 -23.16 -3.96 -38.51
C ALA A 1 -22.07 -3.41 -37.59
N CYS A 2 -22.25 -2.24 -36.96
CA CYS A 2 -21.30 -1.74 -35.96
C CYS A 2 -21.60 -2.41 -34.60
N ILE A 3 -20.61 -3.01 -33.96
CA ILE A 3 -20.77 -3.67 -32.66
C ILE A 3 -20.88 -2.58 -31.57
N PRO A 4 -21.87 -2.66 -30.65
CA PRO A 4 -21.94 -1.73 -29.52
C PRO A 4 -20.75 -1.89 -28.57
N CYS A 5 -20.53 -0.90 -27.71
CA CYS A 5 -19.51 -0.95 -26.68
C CYS A 5 -20.17 -1.10 -25.31
N THR A 6 -19.61 -1.97 -24.48
CA THR A 6 -19.90 -2.03 -23.06
C THR A 6 -19.02 -1.02 -22.36
N PHE A 7 -19.63 0.00 -21.78
CA PHE A 7 -18.98 0.93 -20.86
C PHE A 7 -19.10 0.37 -19.46
N CYS A 8 -18.05 0.44 -18.65
CA CYS A 8 -18.12 0.07 -17.24
C CYS A 8 -17.21 0.97 -16.42
N CYS A 9 -17.57 1.15 -15.16
CA CYS A 9 -16.73 1.87 -14.21
C CYS A 9 -15.78 0.87 -13.56
N ILE A 10 -14.49 1.21 -13.52
CA ILE A 10 -13.44 0.45 -12.86
C ILE A 10 -12.97 1.25 -11.66
N MET A 11 -13.08 0.66 -10.48
CA MET A 11 -12.48 1.18 -9.26
C MET A 11 -11.03 0.71 -9.19
N ARG A 12 -10.10 1.67 -9.14
CA ARG A 12 -8.70 1.47 -8.86
C ARG A 12 -8.46 1.78 -7.38
N MET A 13 -7.90 0.81 -6.68
CA MET A 13 -7.48 0.91 -5.30
C MET A 13 -5.95 0.90 -5.26
N ASP A 14 -5.35 2.00 -4.79
CA ASP A 14 -3.91 2.15 -4.63
C ASP A 14 -3.56 2.26 -3.15
N GLN A 15 -2.62 1.44 -2.71
CA GLN A 15 -2.00 1.51 -1.40
C GLN A 15 -0.56 2.01 -1.57
N GLU A 16 -0.25 3.18 -1.02
CA GLU A 16 1.07 3.81 -1.14
C GLU A 16 1.78 3.82 0.22
N HIS A 17 3.05 3.40 0.24
CA HIS A 17 3.92 3.54 1.40
C HIS A 17 4.71 4.84 1.30
N HIS A 18 4.40 5.82 2.15
CA HIS A 18 5.22 7.02 2.23
C HIS A 18 6.46 6.75 3.08
N GLY A 19 7.60 6.52 2.42
CA GLY A 19 8.91 6.82 3.01
C GLY A 19 9.14 8.32 2.96
N ASP A 20 9.50 8.94 4.09
CA ASP A 20 9.86 10.34 4.39
C ASP A 20 10.23 11.28 3.21
N LYS A 21 9.33 11.45 2.25
CA LYS A 21 9.45 12.33 1.10
C LYS A 21 8.10 12.98 0.87
N ASP A 22 8.04 14.25 1.31
CA ASP A 22 6.92 15.17 1.22
C ASP A 22 6.43 15.28 -0.24
N SER A 23 5.22 14.78 -0.48
CA SER A 23 4.42 15.12 -1.65
C SER A 23 2.96 15.07 -1.21
N ARG A 24 2.53 16.14 -0.53
CA ARG A 24 1.16 16.34 -0.04
C ARG A 24 0.13 16.34 -1.19
N LYS A 25 -0.34 15.16 -1.57
CA LYS A 25 -1.71 15.00 -2.10
C LYS A 25 -2.65 15.05 -0.89
N LYS A 26 -3.65 15.94 -0.91
CA LYS A 26 -4.69 15.96 0.14
C LYS A 26 -5.53 14.69 0.00
N LEU A 27 -5.33 13.73 0.89
CA LEU A 27 -6.09 12.49 0.96
C LEU A 27 -7.02 12.57 2.17
N PHE A 28 -8.31 12.26 1.97
CA PHE A 28 -9.29 12.20 3.04
C PHE A 28 -9.43 10.73 3.48
N PRO A 29 -9.13 10.39 4.74
CA PRO A 29 -9.33 9.04 5.24
C PRO A 29 -10.84 8.73 5.39
N PRO A 30 -11.25 7.45 5.23
CA PRO A 30 -12.62 7.03 5.54
C PRO A 30 -12.99 7.33 7.00
N PRO A 31 -14.20 7.87 7.28
CA PRO A 31 -14.63 8.22 8.65
C PRO A 31 -14.56 7.07 9.67
N GLU A 32 -14.79 5.82 9.22
CA GLU A 32 -14.80 4.63 10.08
C GLU A 32 -13.41 4.23 10.57
N MET A 33 -12.35 4.55 9.81
CA MET A 33 -10.98 4.20 10.15
C MET A 33 -10.49 4.97 11.39
N MET A 34 -11.02 6.18 11.63
CA MET A 34 -10.73 6.99 12.82
C MET A 34 -11.29 6.38 14.11
N GLN A 35 -12.40 5.64 14.03
CA GLN A 35 -13.05 5.05 15.19
C GLN A 35 -12.36 3.77 15.66
N LYS A 36 -11.96 2.88 14.73
CA LYS A 36 -11.26 1.62 15.05
C LYS A 36 -9.86 1.84 15.62
N LEU A 37 -9.18 2.92 15.23
CA LEU A 37 -7.82 3.24 15.69
C LEU A 37 -7.74 3.47 17.21
N ASN A 38 -8.87 3.81 17.84
CA ASN A 38 -8.98 4.02 19.28
C ASN A 38 -9.18 2.72 20.07
N GLU A 39 -9.77 1.69 19.45
CA GLU A 39 -10.09 0.40 20.10
C GLU A 39 -8.95 -0.61 19.95
N GLU A 40 -8.17 -0.53 18.87
CA GLU A 40 -7.11 -1.49 18.54
C GLU A 40 -5.74 -1.15 19.16
N ARG A 41 -5.70 -0.35 20.24
CA ARG A 41 -4.51 -0.24 21.10
C ARG A 41 -4.36 -1.48 21.98
N SER A 42 -4.51 -2.65 21.37
CA SER A 42 -4.18 -3.94 21.94
C SER A 42 -2.69 -3.96 22.21
N ASN A 43 -2.35 -4.19 23.48
CA ASN A 43 -1.02 -4.29 24.08
C ASN A 43 0.14 -4.34 23.08
N PRO A 44 1.12 -3.41 23.13
CA PRO A 44 2.32 -3.56 22.33
C PRO A 44 2.87 -4.96 22.61
N VAL A 45 3.04 -5.76 21.55
CA VAL A 45 3.75 -7.03 21.61
C VAL A 45 5.14 -6.68 22.10
N LEU A 46 5.33 -6.76 23.42
CA LEU A 46 6.62 -6.55 24.03
C LEU A 46 7.40 -7.78 23.62
N LEU A 47 8.14 -7.67 22.52
CA LEU A 47 9.16 -8.64 22.15
C LEU A 47 9.97 -8.85 23.42
N GLU A 48 9.95 -10.08 23.95
CA GLU A 48 10.79 -10.50 25.07
C GLU A 48 12.24 -10.38 24.60
N CYS A 49 12.77 -9.16 24.71
CA CYS A 49 14.07 -8.83 24.23
C CYS A 49 15.05 -9.34 25.29
N ARG A 50 15.58 -10.55 25.07
CA ARG A 50 16.66 -11.09 25.89
C ARG A 50 17.93 -10.30 25.57
N PHE A 51 18.19 -9.27 26.35
CA PHE A 51 19.44 -8.53 26.26
C PHE A 51 20.57 -9.42 26.80
N PRO A 52 21.65 -9.66 26.02
CA PRO A 52 22.81 -10.32 26.57
C PRO A 52 23.35 -9.49 27.74
N ARG A 53 23.62 -10.16 28.87
CA ARG A 53 24.23 -9.49 30.02
C ARG A 53 25.63 -9.04 29.60
N MET A 54 25.88 -7.73 29.64
CA MET A 54 27.21 -7.19 29.39
C MET A 54 28.11 -7.53 30.59
N THR A 55 29.24 -8.19 30.32
CA THR A 55 30.30 -8.43 31.31
C THR A 55 31.43 -7.43 31.13
N ASP A 56 32.26 -7.27 32.17
CA ASP A 56 33.43 -6.40 32.13
C ASP A 56 34.40 -6.78 31.00
N ASP A 57 34.62 -8.08 30.77
CA ASP A 57 35.49 -8.56 29.70
C ASP A 57 34.95 -8.22 28.30
N MET A 58 33.63 -8.32 28.11
CA MET A 58 32.99 -7.92 26.85
C MET A 58 33.11 -6.41 26.62
N ALA A 59 32.87 -5.60 27.64
CA ALA A 59 33.00 -4.14 27.58
C ALA A 59 34.46 -3.73 27.29
N ARG A 60 35.43 -4.35 27.97
CA ARG A 60 36.86 -4.09 27.79
C ARG A 60 37.32 -4.49 26.39
N SER A 61 36.92 -5.68 25.93
CA SER A 61 37.25 -6.16 24.58
C SER A 61 36.69 -5.25 23.48
N ALA A 62 35.45 -4.78 23.65
CA ALA A 62 34.83 -3.84 22.72
C ALA A 62 35.57 -2.49 22.68
N LEU A 63 35.96 -1.95 23.85
CA LEU A 63 36.72 -0.70 23.92
C LEU A 63 38.11 -0.85 23.28
N LEU A 64 38.83 -1.94 23.58
CA LEU A 64 40.14 -2.22 23.00
C LEU A 64 40.05 -2.38 21.48
N SER A 65 39.04 -3.08 20.97
CA SER A 65 38.77 -3.21 19.54
C SER A 65 38.56 -1.83 18.88
N PHE A 66 37.75 -0.98 19.51
CA PHE A 66 37.53 0.39 19.02
C PHE A 66 38.83 1.22 19.01
N VAL A 67 39.61 1.18 20.09
CA VAL A 67 40.86 1.96 20.20
C VAL A 67 41.89 1.48 19.16
N ASN A 68 42.05 0.17 19.00
CA ASN A 68 42.96 -0.41 18.03
C ASN A 68 42.55 -0.12 16.57
N SER A 69 41.26 0.20 16.31
CA SER A 69 40.79 0.63 14.99
C SER A 69 41.22 2.04 14.59
N LYS A 70 41.83 2.81 15.51
CA LYS A 70 42.26 4.19 15.29
C LYS A 70 43.79 4.25 15.21
N CYS A 71 44.33 4.86 14.15
CA CYS A 71 45.76 4.91 13.81
C CYS A 71 46.69 5.38 14.94
N CYS A 72 46.14 6.18 15.85
CA CYS A 72 46.91 7.12 16.63
C CYS A 72 46.44 7.15 18.09
N TYR A 73 45.57 6.22 18.49
CA TYR A 73 45.15 6.09 19.87
C TYR A 73 46.07 5.12 20.61
N GLY A 74 46.56 5.54 21.77
CA GLY A 74 47.25 4.62 22.69
C GLY A 74 46.24 3.64 23.30
N ASN A 75 46.57 2.35 23.32
CA ASN A 75 45.72 1.31 23.89
C ASN A 75 45.92 1.11 25.41
N ARG A 76 46.97 1.70 25.98
CA ARG A 76 47.37 1.50 27.37
C ARG A 76 46.28 1.91 28.37
N ALA A 77 45.70 3.10 28.18
CA ALA A 77 44.58 3.57 29.01
C ALA A 77 43.34 2.67 28.88
N ALA A 78 43.11 2.08 27.69
CA ALA A 78 41.99 1.16 27.47
C ALA A 78 42.19 -0.21 28.16
N GLY A 79 43.44 -0.69 28.25
CA GLY A 79 43.79 -1.95 28.90
C GLY A 79 43.84 -1.87 30.42
N GLU A 80 44.36 -0.77 30.97
CA GLU A 80 44.58 -0.59 32.41
C GLU A 80 43.33 -0.05 33.16
N LEU A 81 42.27 0.35 32.47
CA LEU A 81 41.09 0.90 33.13
C LEU A 81 40.36 -0.14 34.01
N LEU A 82 39.91 0.34 35.17
CA LEU A 82 39.05 -0.39 36.09
C LEU A 82 37.58 -0.03 35.84
N ILE A 83 36.80 -1.02 35.39
CA ILE A 83 35.34 -0.87 35.23
C ILE A 83 34.72 -0.94 36.62
N GLN A 84 34.26 0.19 37.14
CA GLN A 84 33.66 0.23 38.48
C GLN A 84 32.20 -0.21 38.49
N LYS A 85 31.45 0.12 37.41
CA LYS A 85 30.02 -0.16 37.31
C LYS A 85 29.55 -0.16 35.87
N LEU A 86 28.90 -1.25 35.46
CA LEU A 86 28.14 -1.30 34.21
C LEU A 86 26.67 -0.96 34.48
N LYS A 87 26.19 0.12 33.86
CA LYS A 87 24.78 0.52 33.94
C LYS A 87 24.10 0.23 32.59
N PRO A 88 23.25 -0.80 32.50
CA PRO A 88 22.47 -1.02 31.29
C PRO A 88 21.47 0.12 31.11
N GLN A 89 21.37 0.65 29.90
CA GLN A 89 20.37 1.65 29.51
C GLN A 89 19.58 1.12 28.33
N THR A 90 18.26 1.11 28.48
CA THR A 90 17.34 0.65 27.43
C THR A 90 17.03 1.82 26.51
N PHE A 91 17.26 1.62 25.21
CA PHE A 91 16.84 2.56 24.17
C PHE A 91 15.82 1.87 23.27
N TYR A 92 14.72 2.57 22.99
CA TYR A 92 13.71 2.08 22.05
C TYR A 92 13.97 2.70 20.69
N ARG A 93 14.21 1.85 19.68
CA ARG A 93 14.23 2.27 18.28
C ARG A 93 12.88 1.97 17.66
N TYR A 94 12.04 2.98 17.54
CA TYR A 94 10.78 2.86 16.80
C TYR A 94 11.00 3.19 15.33
N ARG A 95 10.26 2.50 14.45
CA ARG A 95 10.10 2.91 13.05
C ARG A 95 8.62 3.13 12.84
N LEU A 96 8.23 4.40 12.71
CA LEU A 96 6.88 4.73 12.27
C LEU A 96 6.76 4.35 10.79
N LYS A 97 5.77 3.53 10.47
CA LYS A 97 5.35 3.31 9.09
C LYS A 97 3.95 3.86 8.95
N THR A 98 3.73 4.66 7.92
CA THR A 98 2.40 5.10 7.50
C THR A 98 2.12 4.53 6.12
N PHE A 99 0.85 4.24 5.86
CA PHE A 99 0.35 3.90 4.53
C PHE A 99 -0.98 4.60 4.34
N ASN A 100 -1.28 4.94 3.09
CA ASN A 100 -2.56 5.51 2.71
C ASN A 100 -3.19 4.60 1.66
N GLU A 101 -4.50 4.42 1.76
CA GLU A 101 -5.30 3.76 0.73
C GLU A 101 -6.13 4.82 0.00
N THR A 102 -6.11 4.77 -1.33
CA THR A 102 -6.93 5.63 -2.18
C THR A 102 -7.78 4.76 -3.11
N ARG A 103 -9.06 5.11 -3.28
CA ARG A 103 -9.97 4.44 -4.21
C ARG A 103 -10.55 5.46 -5.17
N VAL A 104 -10.30 5.25 -6.46
CA VAL A 104 -10.74 6.14 -7.56
C VAL A 104 -11.52 5.32 -8.57
N CYS A 105 -12.60 5.88 -9.09
CA CYS A 105 -13.43 5.25 -10.11
C CYS A 105 -13.21 5.92 -11.47
N GLU A 106 -12.89 5.13 -12.48
CA GLU A 106 -12.66 5.59 -13.85
C GLU A 106 -13.52 4.80 -14.85
N TRP A 107 -14.05 5.48 -15.85
CA TRP A 107 -14.83 4.83 -16.91
C TRP A 107 -13.90 4.19 -17.96
N THR A 108 -14.20 2.96 -18.34
CA THR A 108 -13.58 2.27 -19.48
C THR A 108 -14.64 1.71 -20.42
N PHE A 109 -14.23 1.26 -21.59
CA PHE A 109 -15.10 0.60 -22.55
C PHE A 109 -14.42 -0.55 -23.27
N GLU A 110 -15.21 -1.56 -23.62
CA GLU A 110 -14.80 -2.72 -24.41
C GLU A 110 -15.85 -3.03 -25.48
N PRO A 111 -15.48 -3.65 -26.62
CA PRO A 111 -16.46 -4.16 -27.57
C PRO A 111 -17.42 -5.13 -26.89
N TYR A 112 -18.70 -5.06 -27.22
CA TYR A 112 -19.68 -5.99 -26.67
C TYR A 112 -19.43 -7.41 -27.19
N THR A 113 -19.36 -8.39 -26.28
CA THR A 113 -19.02 -9.80 -26.57
C THR A 113 -20.21 -10.75 -26.34
N ASN A 114 -21.45 -10.28 -26.43
CA ASN A 114 -22.67 -11.06 -26.13
C ASN A 114 -22.78 -11.57 -24.68
N ALA A 115 -21.95 -11.06 -23.77
CA ALA A 115 -22.05 -11.34 -22.35
C ALA A 115 -23.24 -10.61 -21.71
N SER A 116 -23.73 -11.10 -20.57
CA SER A 116 -24.68 -10.34 -19.75
C SER A 116 -24.01 -9.07 -19.22
N VAL A 117 -24.71 -7.94 -19.31
CA VAL A 117 -24.20 -6.64 -18.87
C VAL A 117 -24.80 -6.31 -17.52
N ASP A 118 -23.95 -6.24 -16.51
CA ASP A 118 -24.36 -5.84 -15.16
C ASP A 118 -24.50 -4.32 -15.07
N GLY A 119 -25.70 -3.84 -15.38
CA GLY A 119 -26.03 -2.41 -15.42
C GLY A 119 -26.98 -1.95 -14.32
N PRO A 120 -27.40 -0.68 -14.36
CA PRO A 120 -28.21 -0.05 -13.31
C PRO A 120 -29.56 -0.73 -13.06
N GLN A 121 -30.04 -1.53 -14.01
CA GLN A 121 -31.25 -2.34 -13.83
C GLN A 121 -31.11 -3.42 -12.75
N ASN A 122 -29.88 -3.82 -12.40
CA ASN A 122 -29.60 -4.83 -11.38
C ASN A 122 -29.37 -4.22 -9.98
N GLY A 123 -29.33 -2.89 -9.87
CA GLY A 123 -29.10 -2.18 -8.61
C GLY A 123 -28.42 -0.83 -8.78
N ILE A 124 -28.26 -0.12 -7.67
CA ILE A 124 -27.53 1.16 -7.62
C ILE A 124 -26.03 0.85 -7.55
N SER A 125 -25.22 1.52 -8.37
CA SER A 125 -23.77 1.38 -8.28
C SER A 125 -23.26 1.89 -6.93
N PRO A 126 -22.46 1.09 -6.20
CA PRO A 126 -21.92 1.45 -4.90
C PRO A 126 -20.87 2.58 -5.02
N GLN A 127 -20.62 3.30 -3.92
CA GLN A 127 -19.49 4.22 -3.82
C GLN A 127 -18.16 3.42 -3.77
N PRO A 128 -17.01 4.02 -4.08
CA PRO A 128 -15.72 3.30 -4.12
C PRO A 128 -15.38 2.52 -2.83
N TRP A 129 -15.77 3.05 -1.68
CA TRP A 129 -15.52 2.44 -0.37
C TRP A 129 -16.53 1.32 -0.01
N ASP A 130 -17.74 1.35 -0.57
CA ASP A 130 -18.78 0.33 -0.35
C ASP A 130 -18.50 -0.96 -1.15
N ILE A 131 -17.58 -0.90 -2.11
CA ILE A 131 -17.17 -2.08 -2.88
C ILE A 131 -16.37 -3.01 -1.98
N LYS A 132 -16.90 -4.22 -1.79
CA LYS A 132 -16.27 -5.28 -1.02
C LYS A 132 -15.00 -5.75 -1.72
N VAL A 133 -13.86 -5.51 -1.09
CA VAL A 133 -12.53 -5.96 -1.53
C VAL A 133 -11.86 -6.75 -0.42
N GLN A 134 -10.95 -7.66 -0.77
CA GLN A 134 -10.10 -8.29 0.23
C GLN A 134 -9.15 -7.22 0.81
N VAL A 135 -9.06 -7.18 2.14
CA VAL A 135 -8.17 -6.25 2.85
C VAL A 135 -6.74 -6.52 2.39
N PRO A 136 -6.06 -5.54 1.79
CA PRO A 136 -4.67 -5.68 1.34
C PRO A 136 -3.73 -5.84 2.54
N GLN A 137 -2.54 -6.36 2.29
CA GLN A 137 -1.52 -6.46 3.33
C GLN A 137 -1.07 -5.05 3.73
N MET A 138 -1.17 -4.72 5.01
CA MET A 138 -0.77 -3.40 5.53
C MET A 138 0.73 -3.14 5.27
N PHE A 139 1.06 -1.88 4.99
CA PHE A 139 2.43 -1.40 4.77
C PHE A 139 3.16 -2.02 3.55
N GLN A 140 2.41 -2.48 2.56
CA GLN A 140 2.93 -2.87 1.25
C GLN A 140 2.32 -2.00 0.15
N GLU A 141 3.11 -1.70 -0.87
CA GLU A 141 2.59 -1.02 -2.05
C GLU A 141 1.82 -2.01 -2.93
N ASP A 142 0.59 -1.66 -3.29
CA ASP A 142 -0.28 -2.53 -4.07
C ASP A 142 -1.29 -1.69 -4.88
N THR A 143 -1.59 -2.13 -6.10
CA THR A 143 -2.62 -1.54 -6.96
C THR A 143 -3.55 -2.63 -7.43
N LYS A 144 -4.84 -2.50 -7.10
CA LYS A 144 -5.88 -3.45 -7.52
C LYS A 144 -6.97 -2.73 -8.30
N LYS A 145 -7.55 -3.43 -9.28
CA LYS A 145 -8.64 -2.91 -10.12
C LYS A 145 -9.85 -3.83 -10.03
N PHE A 146 -11.02 -3.24 -9.82
CA PHE A 146 -12.28 -3.94 -9.66
C PHE A 146 -13.35 -3.33 -10.56
N ARG A 147 -14.16 -4.16 -11.21
CA ARG A 147 -15.33 -3.68 -11.94
C ARG A 147 -16.39 -3.27 -10.91
N VAL A 148 -16.89 -2.04 -11.01
CA VAL A 148 -17.92 -1.52 -10.11
C VAL A 148 -19.25 -2.23 -10.42
N PRO A 149 -19.89 -2.87 -9.44
CA PRO A 149 -21.19 -3.51 -9.64
C PRO A 149 -22.25 -2.56 -10.21
N HIS A 150 -23.11 -3.09 -11.07
CA HIS A 150 -24.25 -2.39 -11.67
C HIS A 150 -23.90 -1.13 -12.49
N SER A 151 -22.62 -0.94 -12.82
CA SER A 151 -22.13 0.26 -13.52
C SER A 151 -22.06 0.09 -15.03
N SER A 152 -22.32 -1.12 -15.54
CA SER A 152 -22.08 -1.41 -16.95
C SER A 152 -23.23 -0.92 -17.83
N LEU A 153 -22.91 -0.29 -18.96
CA LEU A 153 -23.87 0.31 -19.88
C LEU A 153 -23.55 -0.14 -21.30
N LEU A 154 -24.56 -0.63 -22.03
CA LEU A 154 -24.45 -0.81 -23.46
C LEU A 154 -24.73 0.51 -24.15
N LYS A 155 -23.74 0.98 -24.91
CA LYS A 155 -23.88 2.17 -25.74
C LYS A 155 -23.44 1.86 -27.16
N GLU A 156 -23.94 2.63 -28.11
CA GLU A 156 -23.40 2.61 -29.46
C GLU A 156 -21.89 2.87 -29.43
N CYS A 157 -21.17 2.31 -30.40
CA CYS A 157 -19.72 2.47 -30.46
C CYS A 157 -19.34 3.94 -30.47
N HIS A 158 -18.53 4.36 -29.50
CA HIS A 158 -18.10 5.76 -29.33
C HIS A 158 -17.32 6.31 -30.54
N LYS A 159 -16.71 5.44 -31.35
CA LYS A 159 -15.98 5.85 -32.56
C LYS A 159 -16.87 5.98 -33.80
N CYS A 160 -17.87 5.10 -33.97
CA CYS A 160 -18.68 5.04 -35.20
C CYS A 160 -20.09 5.63 -35.03
N HIS A 161 -20.55 5.84 -33.79
CA HIS A 161 -21.93 6.21 -33.43
C HIS A 161 -22.98 5.34 -34.11
N GLY A 162 -22.79 4.01 -34.08
CA GLY A 162 -23.65 3.04 -34.76
C GLY A 162 -23.54 2.99 -36.29
N ARG A 163 -22.90 3.96 -36.95
CA ARG A 163 -22.93 4.12 -38.42
C ARG A 163 -22.04 3.15 -39.20
N GLY A 164 -21.19 2.37 -38.53
CA GLY A 164 -20.32 1.38 -39.17
C GLY A 164 -19.27 1.94 -40.15
N ARG A 165 -19.02 3.26 -40.12
CA ARG A 165 -18.12 3.95 -41.07
C ARG A 165 -16.62 3.72 -40.82
N TYR A 166 -16.27 3.25 -39.63
CA TYR A 166 -14.88 2.93 -39.27
C TYR A 166 -14.76 1.43 -39.01
N LYS A 167 -13.76 0.79 -39.63
CA LYS A 167 -13.38 -0.60 -39.31
C LYS A 167 -12.86 -0.62 -37.87
N CYS A 168 -13.66 -1.12 -36.93
CA CYS A 168 -13.21 -1.35 -35.55
C CYS A 168 -12.03 -2.32 -35.57
N SER A 169 -10.97 -2.04 -34.80
CA SER A 169 -9.79 -2.93 -34.70
C SER A 169 -10.12 -4.32 -34.15
N GLY A 170 -11.23 -4.47 -33.41
CA GLY A 170 -11.67 -5.76 -32.87
C GLY A 170 -12.53 -6.60 -33.83
N CYS A 171 -13.27 -6.00 -34.77
CA CYS A 171 -14.20 -6.75 -35.64
C CYS A 171 -14.04 -6.49 -37.15
N HIS A 172 -13.14 -5.58 -37.54
CA HIS A 172 -12.84 -5.19 -38.92
C HIS A 172 -14.06 -4.83 -39.80
N GLY A 173 -15.19 -4.44 -39.20
CA GLY A 173 -16.43 -4.13 -39.91
C GLY A 173 -17.32 -5.34 -40.23
N GLY A 174 -16.96 -6.53 -39.74
CA GLY A 174 -17.65 -7.79 -40.02
C GLY A 174 -18.88 -8.08 -39.15
N GLY A 175 -19.27 -7.15 -38.26
CA GLY A 175 -20.34 -7.28 -37.24
C GLY A 175 -21.16 -8.56 -37.30
N ARG A 176 -20.83 -9.50 -36.41
CA ARG A 176 -21.66 -10.64 -36.02
C ARG A 176 -22.02 -10.47 -34.55
#